data_AF-S4PDE8-F1
#
_entry.id   AF-S4PDE8-F1
#
_cell.length_a   1.000
_cell.length_b   1.000
_cell.length_c   1.000
_cell.angle_alpha   90.00
_cell.angle_beta   90.00
_cell.angle_gamma   90.00
#
_symmetry.space_group_name_H-M   'P 1'
#
loop_
_entity.id
_entity.type
_entity.pdbx_description
1 polymer ?
#
loop_
_entity_poly.entity_id
_entity_poly.type
_entity_poly.pdbx_seq_one_letter_code
_entity_poly.pdbx_strand_id
1 'polypeptide(L)' 'MLFTEYMRPNEALIMIGCEQFSTYTGYGHSFQWLGDYTDDCPYDSSGRRRCGVLAIDALPFHSQLQEHRKEAMEG' A
#
# COMPACT_ATOMS: atom_id res chain seq x y z
N MET A 1 7.36 10.70 3.52
CA MET A 1 8.31 9.88 2.74
C MET A 1 9.68 10.52 2.85
N LEU A 2 10.74 9.75 3.11
CA LEU A 2 12.07 10.29 3.37
C LEU A 2 13.01 10.17 2.15
N PHE A 3 12.92 9.09 1.36
CA PHE A 3 13.90 8.78 0.32
C PHE A 3 13.34 8.12 -0.95
N THR A 4 12.01 8.07 -1.11
CA THR A 4 11.36 7.54 -2.32
C THR A 4 10.91 8.71 -3.19
N GLU A 5 11.43 8.78 -4.42
CA GLU A 5 10.97 9.74 -5.44
C GLU A 5 9.63 9.30 -6.08
N TYR A 6 9.07 10.12 -6.97
CA TYR A 6 7.86 9.76 -7.71
C TYR A 6 8.09 8.50 -8.55
N MET A 7 7.20 7.50 -8.43
CA MET A 7 7.32 6.24 -9.16
C MET A 7 6.92 6.43 -10.63
N ARG A 8 7.78 5.99 -11.54
CA ARG A 8 7.46 5.91 -12.97
C ARG A 8 6.47 4.78 -13.23
N PRO A 9 5.79 4.74 -14.39
CA PRO A 9 4.78 3.72 -14.69
C PRO A 9 5.25 2.27 -14.55
N ASN A 10 6.56 2.03 -14.69
CA ASN A 10 7.19 0.71 -14.60
C ASN A 10 7.91 0.46 -13.27
N GLU A 11 7.66 1.28 -12.25
CA GLU A 11 8.29 1.20 -10.93
C GLU A 11 7.26 0.85 -9.85
N ALA A 12 7.73 0.19 -8.79
CA ALA A 12 6.93 -0.12 -7.61
C ALA A 12 7.83 -0.07 -6.37
N LEU A 13 7.25 0.20 -5.21
CA LEU A 13 7.96 0.19 -3.92
C LEU A 13 7.51 -1.02 -3.09
N ILE A 14 8.46 -1.84 -2.67
CA ILE A 14 8.22 -2.92 -1.70
C ILE A 14 8.82 -2.56 -0.34
N MET A 15 8.01 -2.68 0.71
CA MET A 15 8.41 -2.55 2.11
C MET A 15 8.26 -3.90 2.80
N ILE A 16 9.32 -4.42 3.41
CA ILE A 16 9.31 -5.69 4.14
C ILE A 16 9.70 -5.43 5.59
N GLY A 17 8.93 -5.97 6.53
CA GLY A 17 9.22 -5.87 7.96
C GLY A 17 8.43 -4.81 8.70
N CYS A 18 7.38 -4.24 8.10
CA CYS A 18 6.49 -3.35 8.84
C CYS A 18 5.73 -4.11 9.93
N GLU A 19 5.52 -3.44 11.06
CA GLU A 19 4.72 -3.92 12.18
C GLU A 19 3.41 -3.12 12.25
N GLN A 20 2.30 -3.81 12.49
CA GLN A 20 1.03 -3.15 12.78
C GLN A 20 0.98 -2.78 14.28
N PHE A 21 0.84 -1.49 14.57
CA PHE A 21 0.76 -1.00 15.96
C PHE A 21 -0.66 -0.73 16.44
N SER A 22 -1.64 -0.68 15.55
CA SER A 22 -3.00 -0.23 15.90
C SER A 22 -4.07 -0.97 15.14
N THR A 23 -5.23 -1.11 15.79
CA THR A 23 -6.48 -1.57 15.18
C THR A 23 -7.33 -0.34 14.85
N TYR A 24 -8.11 -0.41 13.76
CA TYR A 24 -9.03 0.65 13.36
C TYR A 24 -10.35 0.09 12.87
N THR A 25 -11.37 0.94 12.78
CA THR A 25 -12.65 0.66 12.14
C THR A 25 -13.05 1.79 11.20
N GLY A 26 -14.00 1.53 10.30
CA GLY A 26 -14.47 2.48 9.30
C GLY A 26 -13.44 2.80 8.20
N TYR A 27 -13.81 3.74 7.34
CA TYR A 27 -12.99 4.18 6.21
C TYR A 27 -13.40 5.61 5.78
N GLY A 28 -12.44 6.39 5.25
CA GLY A 28 -12.70 7.78 4.88
C GLY A 28 -13.19 8.60 6.09
N HIS A 29 -14.36 9.23 5.97
CA HIS A 29 -14.93 10.06 7.04
C HIS A 29 -15.34 9.26 8.30
N SER A 30 -15.54 7.94 8.20
CA SER A 30 -15.90 7.10 9.35
C SER A 30 -14.69 6.45 10.02
N PHE A 31 -13.46 6.76 9.58
CA PHE A 31 -12.24 6.19 10.15
C PHE A 31 -12.11 6.51 11.65
N GLN A 32 -11.87 5.48 12.44
CA GLN A 32 -11.67 5.58 13.89
C GLN A 32 -10.56 4.64 14.35
N TRP A 33 -9.61 5.16 15.12
CA TRP A 33 -8.63 4.36 15.86
C TRP A 33 -9.34 3.59 16.98
N LEU A 34 -9.13 2.28 17.06
CA LEU A 34 -9.82 1.40 17.99
C LEU A 34 -8.96 1.04 19.21
N GLY A 35 -7.64 1.08 19.08
CA GLY A 35 -6.70 0.70 20.13
C GLY A 35 -5.38 0.19 19.58
N ASP A 36 -4.49 -0.19 20.49
CA ASP A 36 -3.23 -0.84 20.16
C ASP A 36 -3.45 -2.22 19.51
N TYR A 37 -2.48 -2.66 18.74
CA TYR A 37 -2.43 -4.02 18.18
C TYR A 37 -1.07 -4.64 18.51
N THR A 38 -1.10 -5.88 19.01
CA THR A 38 0.12 -6.69 19.20
C THR A 38 0.29 -7.53 17.94
N ASP A 39 1.31 -7.21 17.15
CA ASP A 39 1.58 -7.93 15.92
C ASP A 39 2.26 -9.27 16.16
N ASP A 40 1.52 -10.34 15.89
CA ASP A 40 1.99 -11.73 16.01
C ASP A 40 2.70 -12.21 14.73
N CYS A 41 2.91 -11.34 13.74
CA CYS A 41 3.60 -11.71 12.51
C CYS A 41 5.01 -12.23 12.82
N PRO A 42 5.35 -13.46 12.42
CA PRO A 42 6.65 -14.05 12.74
C PRO A 42 7.80 -13.32 12.02
N TYR A 43 9.02 -13.49 12.53
CA TYR A 43 10.21 -12.89 11.93
C TYR A 43 10.85 -13.80 10.86
N ASP A 44 11.48 -13.20 9.84
CA ASP A 44 12.34 -13.89 8.89
C ASP A 44 13.77 -14.08 9.44
N SER A 45 14.64 -14.74 8.67
CA SER A 45 16.04 -14.94 9.03
C SER A 45 16.87 -13.65 9.12
N SER A 46 16.35 -12.53 8.62
CA SER A 46 16.97 -11.21 8.70
C SER A 46 16.43 -10.37 9.86
N GLY A 47 15.56 -10.93 10.71
CA GLY A 47 14.99 -10.23 11.87
C GLY A 47 13.89 -9.24 11.51
N ARG A 48 13.29 -9.33 10.32
CA ARG A 48 12.15 -8.50 9.90
C ARG A 48 10.85 -9.27 10.10
N ARG A 49 9.75 -8.58 10.43
CA ARG A 49 8.42 -9.18 10.37
C ARG A 49 8.18 -9.74 8.97
N ARG A 50 7.58 -10.92 8.86
CA ARG A 50 7.17 -11.54 7.58
C ARG A 50 5.90 -10.88 7.03
N CYS A 51 5.93 -9.56 6.98
CA CYS A 51 4.90 -8.70 6.42
C CYS A 51 5.53 -7.90 5.27
N GLY A 52 4.92 -8.00 4.09
CA GLY A 52 5.34 -7.31 2.87
C GLY A 52 4.22 -6.44 2.35
N VAL A 53 4.52 -5.17 2.09
CA VAL A 53 3.59 -4.21 1.50
C VAL A 53 4.17 -3.77 0.17
N LEU A 54 3.41 -3.99 -0.92
CA LEU A 54 3.74 -3.52 -2.25
C LEU A 54 2.88 -2.31 -2.59
N ALA A 55 3.52 -1.16 -2.81
CA ALA A 55 2.86 0.04 -3.29
C ALA A 55 2.91 0.06 -4.83
N ILE A 56 1.73 0.08 -5.43
CA ILE A 56 1.48 0.34 -6.85
C ILE A 56 0.44 1.45 -6.94
N ASP A 57 0.63 2.39 -7.86
CA ASP A 57 -0.30 3.49 -8.10
C ASP A 57 -1.14 3.22 -9.35
N ALA A 58 -2.45 3.44 -9.22
CA ALA A 58 -3.38 3.34 -10.33
C ALA A 58 -3.47 4.68 -11.08
N LEU A 59 -3.71 4.61 -12.38
CA LEU A 59 -4.04 5.79 -13.18
C LEU A 59 -5.37 6.40 -12.69
N PRO A 60 -5.42 7.72 -12.43
CA PRO A 60 -6.64 8.37 -11.98
C PRO A 60 -7.59 8.63 -13.16
N PHE A 61 -8.65 7.83 -13.27
CA PHE A 61 -9.68 8.01 -14.30
C PHE A 61 -10.87 8.82 -13.78
N HIS A 62 -11.36 9.75 -14.61
CA HIS A 62 -12.53 10.59 -14.29
C HIS A 62 -13.79 10.08 -14.99
N SER A 63 -13.68 9.00 -15.77
CA SER A 63 -14.79 8.30 -16.41
C SER A 63 -14.36 6.89 -16.83
N GLN A 64 -15.29 5.95 -16.87
CA GLN A 64 -15.03 4.58 -17.33
C GLN A 64 -14.55 4.54 -18.79
N LEU A 65 -15.03 5.46 -19.63
CA LEU A 65 -14.59 5.53 -21.03
C LEU A 65 -13.07 5.79 -21.15
N GLN A 66 -12.48 6.56 -20.23
CA GLN A 66 -11.04 6.81 -20.23
C GLN A 66 -10.24 5.59 -19.77
N GLU A 67 -10.76 4.86 -18.77
CA GLU A 67 -10.13 3.64 -18.23
C GLU A 67 -10.01 2.54 -19.29
N HIS A 68 -11.03 2.36 -20.14
CA HIS A 68 -11.05 1.29 -21.14
C HIS A 68 -10.29 1.59 -22.44
N ARG A 69 -9.58 2.71 -22.54
CA ARG A 69 -8.75 3.00 -23.72
C ARG A 69 -7.54 2.05 -23.74
N LYS A 70 -7.17 1.53 -24.91
CA LYS A 70 -6.01 0.62 -25.05
C LYS A 70 -4.72 1.19 -24.45
N GLU A 71 -4.48 2.48 -24.66
CA GLU A 71 -3.34 3.21 -24.11
C GLU A 71 -3.25 3.15 -22.58
N ALA A 72 -4.40 3.04 -21.88
CA ALA A 72 -4.47 2.91 -20.44
C ALA A 72 -4.29 1.47 -19.93
N MET A 73 -4.44 0.48 -20.82
CA MET A 73 -4.29 -0.96 -20.52
C MET A 73 -2.91 -1.52 -20.92
N GLU A 74 -2.15 -0.80 -21.74
CA GLU A 74 -0.83 -1.20 -22.27
C GLU A 74 0.34 -0.54 -21.52
N GLY A 75 0.08 0.02 -20.33
CA GLY A 75 1.06 0.70 -19.46
C GLY A 75 2.25 -0.17 -19.05
#